data_AF-A0AAD9LB66-F1
#
_entry.id   AF-A0AAD9LB66-F1
#
_cell.length_a   1.000
_cell.length_b   1.000
_cell.length_c   1.000
_cell.angle_alpha   90.00
_cell.angle_beta   90.00
_cell.angle_gamma   90.00
#
_symmetry.space_group_name_H-M   'P 1'
#
loop_
_entity.id
_entity.type
_entity.pdbx_description
1 polymer ?
#
loop_
_entity_poly.entity_id
_entity_poly.type
_entity_poly.pdbx_seq_one_letter_code
_entity_poly.pdbx_strand_id
1 'polypeptide(L)'
;MFPHRSPLKRQSLSPPVWKDQLRQRCLQRLKRDRGQLLARLRRPNACTSVQEEVQRLVATEQHEASLSSPDAASVDDLLLMGRLKESDYLEIVHALEDALQQETQDEDEELRLAEHMADLEDAELEAMLAGMDLDEPQLQEDDHAQQEFAESSVLCPICKAGYLREQANVSTPVPYIVCSCGFTFCVKYVYHSVLEDFQDKIVNAFMTHRYEIPCFCCVMSQN
;
A
#
# COMPACT_ATOMS: atom_id res chain seq x y z
N MET A 1 -47.41 61.56 -6.41
CA MET A 1 -47.07 60.34 -7.18
C MET A 1 -45.80 59.76 -6.58
N PHE A 2 -45.91 58.65 -5.84
CA PHE A 2 -44.75 57.95 -5.28
C PHE A 2 -44.37 56.80 -6.22
N PRO A 3 -43.08 56.63 -6.58
CA PRO A 3 -42.68 55.49 -7.40
C PRO A 3 -42.71 54.22 -6.55
N HIS A 4 -43.52 53.27 -6.98
CA HIS A 4 -43.57 51.92 -6.44
C HIS A 4 -42.20 51.25 -6.68
N ARG A 5 -41.40 51.08 -5.61
CA ARG A 5 -40.24 50.20 -5.64
C ARG A 5 -40.74 48.76 -5.72
N SER A 6 -40.43 48.10 -6.83
CA SER A 6 -40.65 46.67 -7.03
C SER A 6 -39.91 45.87 -5.95
N PRO A 7 -40.48 44.77 -5.43
CA PRO A 7 -39.79 43.93 -4.46
C PRO A 7 -38.57 43.29 -5.12
N LEU A 8 -37.37 43.61 -4.62
CA LEU A 8 -36.16 42.87 -4.94
C LEU A 8 -36.40 41.42 -4.53
N LYS A 9 -36.52 40.52 -5.52
CA LYS A 9 -36.53 39.07 -5.30
C LYS A 9 -35.23 38.75 -4.54
N ARG A 10 -35.36 38.37 -3.25
CA ARG A 10 -34.26 37.77 -2.49
C ARG A 10 -33.85 36.51 -3.24
N GLN A 11 -32.74 36.59 -3.97
CA GLN A 11 -32.05 35.41 -4.46
C GLN A 11 -31.66 34.62 -3.21
N SER A 12 -32.10 33.37 -3.14
CA SER A 12 -31.75 32.47 -2.05
C SER A 12 -30.23 32.44 -1.91
N LEU A 13 -29.72 32.58 -0.69
CA LEU A 13 -28.29 32.44 -0.37
C LEU A 13 -27.80 30.98 -0.51
N SER A 14 -28.69 30.07 -0.89
CA SER A 14 -28.38 28.70 -1.29
C SER A 14 -27.66 28.73 -2.65
N PRO A 15 -26.55 28.01 -2.82
CA PRO A 15 -26.00 27.77 -4.13
C PRO A 15 -27.09 27.22 -5.08
N PRO A 16 -27.06 27.56 -6.37
CA PRO A 16 -28.00 26.99 -7.33
C PRO A 16 -28.00 25.46 -7.22
N VAL A 17 -29.18 24.83 -7.21
CA VAL A 17 -29.32 23.36 -7.02
C VAL A 17 -28.42 22.56 -7.97
N TRP A 18 -28.15 23.09 -9.17
CA TRP A 18 -27.26 22.48 -10.15
C TRP A 18 -25.78 22.42 -9.69
N LYS A 19 -25.30 23.40 -8.90
CA LYS A 19 -23.94 23.44 -8.33
C LYS A 19 -23.76 22.28 -7.35
N ASP A 20 -24.74 22.08 -6.47
CA ASP A 20 -24.73 20.99 -5.49
C ASP A 20 -24.85 19.62 -6.17
N GLN A 21 -25.69 19.49 -7.20
CA GLN A 21 -25.81 18.27 -7.99
C GLN A 21 -24.50 17.92 -8.72
N LEU A 22 -23.84 18.91 -9.33
CA LEU A 22 -22.54 18.69 -9.97
C LEU A 22 -21.49 18.28 -8.95
N ARG A 23 -21.39 19.01 -7.83
CA ARG A 23 -20.46 18.69 -6.73
C ARG A 23 -20.68 17.27 -6.23
N GLN A 24 -21.92 16.85 -6.01
CA GLN A 24 -22.24 15.49 -5.56
C GLN A 24 -21.80 14.42 -6.57
N ARG A 25 -22.06 14.64 -7.87
CA ARG A 25 -21.61 13.70 -8.91
C ARG A 25 -20.10 13.61 -9.00
N CYS A 26 -19.41 14.74 -8.95
CA CYS A 26 -17.95 14.79 -8.91
C CYS A 26 -17.40 14.02 -7.70
N LEU A 27 -17.96 14.25 -6.51
CA LEU A 27 -17.56 13.53 -5.28
C LEU A 27 -17.82 12.02 -5.39
N GLN A 28 -18.95 11.60 -5.95
CA GLN A 28 -19.24 10.18 -6.15
C GLN A 28 -18.26 9.54 -7.14
N ARG A 29 -17.95 10.23 -8.24
CA ARG A 29 -16.96 9.76 -9.22
C ARG A 29 -15.57 9.64 -8.60
N LEU A 30 -15.19 10.66 -7.84
CA LEU A 30 -13.92 10.68 -7.11
C LEU A 30 -13.81 9.49 -6.15
N LYS A 31 -14.84 9.23 -5.35
CA LYS A 31 -14.89 8.08 -4.44
C LYS A 31 -14.79 6.74 -5.18
N ARG A 32 -15.44 6.63 -6.34
CA ARG A 32 -15.42 5.40 -7.14
C ARG A 32 -14.07 5.15 -7.79
N ASP A 33 -13.44 6.18 -8.35
CA ASP A 33 -12.21 6.06 -9.14
C ASP A 33 -10.94 6.40 -8.33
N ARG A 34 -11.11 6.58 -7.01
CA ARG A 34 -10.11 7.01 -6.03
C ARG A 34 -8.77 6.31 -6.18
N GLY A 35 -8.78 4.98 -6.16
CA GLY A 35 -7.55 4.18 -6.22
C GLY A 35 -6.78 4.41 -7.51
N GLN A 36 -7.46 4.56 -8.65
CA GLN A 36 -6.81 4.86 -9.93
C GLN A 36 -6.27 6.28 -9.98
N LEU A 37 -7.01 7.25 -9.44
CA LEU A 37 -6.57 8.64 -9.40
C LEU A 37 -5.31 8.80 -8.54
N LEU A 38 -5.34 8.28 -7.30
CA LEU A 38 -4.19 8.30 -6.41
C LEU A 38 -2.99 7.54 -6.98
N ALA A 39 -3.23 6.39 -7.63
CA ALA A 39 -2.17 5.64 -8.31
C ALA A 39 -1.56 6.40 -9.50
N ARG A 40 -2.30 7.28 -10.19
CA ARG A 40 -1.74 8.15 -11.24
C ARG A 40 -0.94 9.29 -10.63
N LEU A 41 -1.45 9.95 -9.60
CA LEU A 41 -0.81 11.08 -8.92
C LEU A 41 0.49 10.69 -8.19
N ARG A 42 0.54 9.47 -7.64
CA ARG A 42 1.73 8.94 -6.94
C ARG A 42 2.86 8.50 -7.88
N ARG A 43 2.66 8.52 -9.21
CA ARG A 43 3.74 8.13 -10.15
C ARG A 43 4.81 9.22 -10.17
N PRO A 44 6.11 8.85 -10.09
CA PRO A 44 7.21 9.82 -10.16
C PRO A 44 7.27 10.60 -11.50
N ASN A 45 6.61 10.08 -12.55
CA ASN A 45 6.46 10.75 -13.86
C ASN A 45 5.02 11.25 -14.11
N ALA A 46 4.23 11.51 -13.06
CA ALA A 46 2.90 12.06 -13.23
C ALA A 46 3.01 13.45 -13.89
N CYS A 47 2.63 13.55 -15.16
CA CYS A 47 2.62 14.81 -15.89
C CYS A 47 1.44 15.71 -15.54
N THR A 48 0.61 15.33 -14.56
CA THR A 48 -0.63 16.01 -14.24
C THR A 48 -0.77 16.24 -12.75
N SER A 49 -1.02 17.50 -12.37
CA SER A 49 -1.26 17.89 -10.98
C SER A 49 -2.61 17.40 -10.46
N VAL A 50 -2.78 17.41 -9.13
CA VAL A 50 -4.07 17.15 -8.47
C VAL A 50 -5.17 18.06 -9.04
N GLN A 51 -4.84 19.35 -9.17
CA GLN A 51 -5.72 20.36 -9.73
C GLN A 51 -6.18 20.00 -11.15
N GLU A 52 -5.28 19.56 -12.04
CA GLU A 52 -5.63 19.19 -13.41
C GLU A 52 -6.53 17.95 -13.51
N GLU A 53 -6.33 16.95 -12.65
CA GLU A 53 -7.21 15.78 -12.60
C GLU A 53 -8.61 16.16 -12.08
N VAL A 54 -8.67 17.01 -11.06
CA VAL A 54 -9.94 17.54 -10.53
C VAL A 54 -10.68 18.35 -11.59
N GLN A 55 -9.99 19.23 -12.32
CA GLN A 55 -10.58 20.01 -13.41
C GLN A 55 -11.12 19.10 -14.53
N ARG A 56 -10.36 18.07 -14.93
CA ARG A 56 -10.83 17.07 -15.91
C ARG A 56 -12.07 16.32 -15.43
N LEU A 57 -12.13 15.98 -14.15
CA LEU A 57 -13.28 15.29 -13.56
C LEU A 57 -14.52 16.18 -13.59
N VAL A 58 -14.40 17.46 -13.22
CA VAL A 58 -15.50 18.43 -13.30
C VAL A 58 -15.97 18.63 -14.75
N ALA A 59 -15.03 18.76 -15.70
CA ALA A 59 -15.36 18.91 -17.12
C ALA A 59 -16.08 17.67 -17.68
N THR A 60 -15.66 16.47 -17.28
CA THR A 60 -16.28 15.20 -17.71
C THR A 60 -17.71 15.08 -17.17
N GLU A 61 -17.92 15.33 -15.88
CA GLU A 61 -19.25 15.23 -15.26
C GLU A 61 -20.23 16.28 -15.79
N GLN A 62 -19.75 17.48 -16.13
CA GLN A 62 -20.57 18.47 -16.82
C GLN A 62 -20.91 18.01 -18.25
N HIS A 63 -19.95 17.48 -18.99
CA HIS A 63 -20.21 16.95 -20.34
C HIS A 63 -21.23 15.80 -20.32
N GLU A 64 -21.13 14.86 -19.37
CA GLU A 64 -22.13 13.80 -19.18
C GLU A 64 -23.51 14.35 -18.79
N ALA A 65 -23.55 15.43 -18.01
CA ALA A 65 -24.78 16.16 -17.70
C ALA A 65 -25.41 16.83 -18.94
N SER A 66 -24.57 17.28 -19.88
CA SER A 66 -24.96 17.83 -21.18
C SER A 66 -25.43 16.80 -22.18
N LEU A 67 -24.87 15.61 -22.15
CA LEU A 67 -25.36 14.51 -22.99
C LEU A 67 -26.73 14.00 -22.53
N SER A 68 -27.03 14.16 -21.24
CA SER A 68 -28.33 13.81 -20.65
C SER A 68 -29.38 14.94 -20.73
N SER A 69 -28.98 16.15 -21.13
CA SER A 69 -29.87 17.29 -21.37
C SER A 69 -29.27 18.20 -22.46
N PRO A 70 -29.89 18.32 -23.66
CA PRO A 70 -29.32 19.01 -24.83
C PRO A 70 -29.04 20.52 -24.65
N ASP A 71 -29.31 21.07 -23.46
CA ASP A 71 -29.10 22.47 -23.08
C ASP A 71 -27.84 22.72 -22.21
N ALA A 72 -27.06 21.70 -21.81
CA ALA A 72 -25.88 21.99 -20.98
C ALA A 72 -24.64 22.35 -21.81
N ALA A 73 -24.30 23.62 -21.71
CA ALA A 73 -23.07 24.25 -22.14
C ALA A 73 -21.85 23.69 -21.37
N SER A 74 -20.66 23.68 -21.99
CA SER A 74 -19.40 23.32 -21.31
C SER A 74 -19.05 24.31 -20.19
N VAL A 75 -18.08 23.99 -19.33
CA VAL A 75 -17.62 24.89 -18.25
C VAL A 75 -17.23 26.26 -18.80
N ASP A 76 -16.46 26.27 -19.89
CA ASP A 76 -16.03 27.50 -20.56
C ASP A 76 -17.23 28.24 -21.16
N ASP A 77 -18.19 27.52 -21.75
CA ASP A 77 -19.42 28.15 -22.26
C ASP A 77 -20.29 28.71 -21.12
N LEU A 78 -20.31 28.09 -19.94
CA LEU A 78 -21.05 28.58 -18.77
C LEU A 78 -20.39 29.81 -18.15
N LEU A 79 -19.05 29.86 -18.15
CA LEU A 79 -18.27 31.04 -17.79
C LEU A 79 -18.50 32.18 -18.80
N LEU A 80 -18.41 31.89 -20.11
CA LEU A 80 -18.67 32.85 -21.18
C LEU A 80 -20.12 33.38 -21.17
N MET A 81 -21.09 32.51 -20.89
CA MET A 81 -22.50 32.91 -20.76
C MET A 81 -22.82 33.59 -19.42
N GLY A 82 -21.84 33.73 -18.52
CA GLY A 82 -22.01 34.33 -17.20
C GLY A 82 -22.97 33.57 -16.29
N ARG A 83 -23.24 32.29 -16.59
CA ARG A 83 -24.08 31.40 -15.78
C ARG A 83 -23.31 30.76 -14.64
N LEU A 84 -21.99 30.63 -14.80
CA LEU A 84 -21.04 30.27 -13.77
C LEU A 84 -20.09 31.46 -13.60
N LYS A 85 -19.86 31.91 -12.36
CA LYS A 85 -18.81 32.90 -12.09
C LYS A 85 -17.48 32.19 -11.89
N GLU A 86 -16.39 32.85 -12.22
CA GLU A 86 -15.04 32.34 -11.95
C GLU A 86 -14.82 32.04 -10.46
N SER A 87 -15.36 32.88 -9.57
CA SER A 87 -15.34 32.63 -8.12
C SER A 87 -16.07 31.33 -7.74
N ASP A 88 -17.21 31.04 -8.36
CA ASP A 88 -17.97 29.82 -8.11
C ASP A 88 -17.22 28.58 -8.59
N TYR A 89 -16.50 28.68 -9.71
CA TYR A 89 -15.64 27.61 -10.22
C TYR A 89 -14.46 27.34 -9.28
N LEU A 90 -13.75 28.40 -8.86
CA LEU A 90 -12.63 28.28 -7.93
C LEU A 90 -13.05 27.69 -6.57
N GLU A 91 -14.21 28.08 -6.04
CA GLU A 91 -14.77 27.47 -4.81
C GLU A 91 -15.03 25.96 -4.96
N ILE A 92 -15.44 25.51 -6.13
CA ILE A 92 -15.67 24.08 -6.39
C ILE A 92 -14.34 23.34 -6.47
N VAL A 93 -13.35 23.92 -7.17
CA VAL A 93 -12.02 23.34 -7.30
C VAL A 93 -11.36 23.23 -5.92
N HIS A 94 -11.34 24.31 -5.13
CA HIS A 94 -10.75 24.29 -3.79
C HIS A 94 -11.44 23.29 -2.86
N ALA A 95 -12.77 23.22 -2.87
CA ALA A 95 -13.47 22.22 -2.06
C ALA A 95 -13.12 20.77 -2.44
N LEU A 96 -12.78 20.51 -3.71
CA LEU A 96 -12.34 19.19 -4.17
C LEU A 96 -10.87 18.92 -3.83
N GLU A 97 -10.02 19.94 -3.89
CA GLU A 97 -8.62 19.88 -3.45
C GLU A 97 -8.53 19.60 -1.94
N ASP A 98 -9.28 20.34 -1.13
CA ASP A 98 -9.34 20.19 0.33
C ASP A 98 -9.79 18.77 0.71
N ALA A 99 -10.80 18.23 0.02
CA ALA A 99 -11.27 16.87 0.26
C ALA A 99 -10.20 15.82 -0.09
N LEU A 100 -9.43 16.03 -1.16
CA LEU A 100 -8.34 15.14 -1.57
C LEU A 100 -7.14 15.20 -0.61
N GLN A 101 -6.83 16.40 -0.11
CA GLN A 101 -5.76 16.60 0.87
C GLN A 101 -6.12 16.01 2.23
N GLN A 102 -7.34 16.27 2.72
CA GLN A 102 -7.83 15.70 3.97
C GLN A 102 -7.79 14.17 3.93
N GLU A 103 -8.24 13.54 2.84
CA GLU A 103 -8.18 12.07 2.72
C GLU A 103 -6.74 11.53 2.67
N THR A 104 -5.78 12.30 2.13
CA THR A 104 -4.37 11.89 2.13
C THR A 104 -3.78 11.99 3.54
N GLN A 105 -4.15 13.05 4.27
CA GLN A 105 -3.74 13.24 5.65
C GLN A 105 -4.34 12.20 6.58
N ASP A 106 -5.61 11.83 6.37
CA ASP A 106 -6.30 10.79 7.13
C ASP A 106 -5.63 9.41 6.89
N GLU A 107 -5.21 9.10 5.64
CA GLU A 107 -4.44 7.88 5.34
C GLU A 107 -3.10 7.84 6.07
N ASP A 108 -2.38 8.97 6.11
CA ASP A 108 -1.10 9.07 6.81
C ASP A 108 -1.27 8.95 8.34
N GLU A 109 -2.36 9.52 8.90
CA GLU A 109 -2.68 9.40 10.32
C GLU A 109 -3.08 7.96 10.71
N GLU A 110 -3.88 7.28 9.87
CA GLU A 110 -4.23 5.87 10.07
C GLU A 110 -2.97 4.98 10.02
N LEU A 111 -2.06 5.23 9.08
CA LEU A 111 -0.80 4.50 8.98
C LEU A 111 0.06 4.67 10.23
N ARG A 112 0.17 5.90 10.75
CA ARG A 112 0.91 6.20 11.98
C ARG A 112 0.28 5.57 13.21
N LEU A 113 -1.05 5.51 13.28
CA LEU A 113 -1.77 4.83 14.35
C LEU A 113 -1.50 3.32 14.31
N ALA A 114 -1.49 2.72 13.12
CA ALA A 114 -1.19 1.30 12.93
C ALA A 114 0.27 0.96 13.33
N GLU A 115 1.23 1.81 12.96
CA GLU A 115 2.64 1.67 13.38
C GLU A 115 2.76 1.74 14.91
N HIS A 116 2.11 2.72 15.54
CA HIS A 116 2.13 2.84 16.99
C HIS A 116 1.51 1.63 17.71
N MET A 117 0.42 1.06 17.16
CA MET A 117 -0.18 -0.16 17.70
C MET A 117 0.77 -1.36 17.59
N ALA A 118 1.49 -1.50 16.48
CA ALA A 118 2.49 -2.56 16.30
C ALA A 118 3.63 -2.43 17.32
N ASP A 119 4.14 -1.21 17.56
CA ASP A 119 5.20 -0.96 18.54
C ASP A 119 4.76 -1.36 19.97
N LEU A 120 3.49 -1.15 20.31
CA LEU A 120 2.94 -1.55 21.61
C LEU A 120 2.84 -3.07 21.74
N GLU A 121 2.38 -3.76 20.69
CA GLU A 121 2.31 -5.23 20.65
C GLU A 121 3.70 -5.85 20.79
N ASP A 122 4.71 -5.28 20.12
CA ASP A 122 6.10 -5.73 20.20
C ASP A 122 6.68 -5.52 21.61
N ALA A 123 6.45 -4.34 22.22
CA ALA A 123 6.89 -4.06 23.59
C ALA A 123 6.22 -4.98 24.63
N GLU A 124 4.94 -5.32 24.44
CA GLU A 124 4.24 -6.29 25.29
C GLU A 124 4.86 -7.68 25.16
N LEU A 125 5.13 -8.13 23.92
CA LEU A 125 5.79 -9.40 23.66
C LEU A 125 7.19 -9.46 24.28
N GLU A 126 7.98 -8.39 24.13
CA GLU A 126 9.31 -8.28 24.75
C GLU A 126 9.23 -8.33 26.28
N ALA A 127 8.24 -7.68 26.90
CA ALA A 127 8.07 -7.74 28.35
C ALA A 127 7.68 -9.15 28.83
N MET A 128 6.85 -9.87 28.07
CA MET A 128 6.53 -11.27 28.36
C MET A 128 7.76 -12.18 28.21
N LEU A 129 8.56 -11.98 27.16
CA LEU A 129 9.80 -12.71 26.92
C LEU A 129 10.87 -12.39 27.98
N ALA A 130 10.98 -11.15 28.42
CA ALA A 130 11.90 -10.74 29.50
C ALA A 130 11.52 -11.33 30.88
N GLY A 131 10.26 -11.75 31.05
CA GLY A 131 9.81 -12.50 32.23
C GLY A 131 10.07 -14.01 32.14
N MET A 132 10.49 -14.52 30.97
CA MET A 132 10.93 -15.89 30.79
C MET A 132 12.43 -15.95 31.06
N ASP A 133 12.80 -16.24 32.31
CA ASP A 133 14.17 -16.49 32.73
C ASP A 133 14.73 -17.71 31.97
N LEU A 134 15.49 -17.45 30.90
CA LEU A 134 16.13 -18.45 30.04
C LEU A 134 17.65 -18.25 30.02
N ASP A 135 18.25 -18.05 31.19
CA ASP A 135 19.70 -18.16 31.45
C ASP A 135 19.82 -18.76 32.86
N GLU A 136 20.59 -19.77 33.23
CA GLU A 136 21.72 -20.52 32.68
C GLU A 136 21.68 -21.91 33.39
N PRO A 137 22.30 -22.96 32.83
CA PRO A 137 22.35 -24.27 33.47
C PRO A 137 23.06 -24.18 34.82
N GLN A 138 22.35 -24.55 35.90
CA GLN A 138 23.00 -24.87 37.16
C GLN A 138 24.01 -25.99 36.90
N LEU A 139 25.30 -25.67 37.06
CA LEU A 139 26.40 -26.61 37.20
C LEU A 139 26.13 -27.48 38.45
N GLN A 140 25.26 -28.48 38.30
CA GLN A 140 25.29 -29.69 39.11
C GLN A 140 26.08 -30.71 38.30
N GLU A 141 27.30 -30.92 38.77
CA GLU A 141 28.17 -32.02 38.38
C GLU A 141 27.43 -33.35 38.62
N ASP A 142 26.75 -33.87 37.61
CA ASP A 142 26.34 -35.28 37.55
C ASP A 142 26.19 -35.70 36.08
N ASP A 143 27.34 -36.00 35.48
CA ASP A 143 27.60 -37.21 34.68
C ASP A 143 26.47 -37.75 33.77
N HIS A 144 25.96 -36.96 32.81
CA HIS A 144 25.34 -37.53 31.61
C HIS A 144 25.63 -36.66 30.37
N ALA A 145 26.52 -37.17 29.52
CA ALA A 145 26.84 -36.65 28.20
C ALA A 145 25.60 -36.67 27.27
N GLN A 146 25.02 -35.50 27.00
CA GLN A 146 24.13 -35.24 25.87
C GLN A 146 24.15 -33.73 25.56
N GLN A 147 25.19 -33.31 24.86
CA GLN A 147 25.32 -31.99 24.27
C GLN A 147 24.40 -31.97 23.03
N GLU A 148 23.18 -31.45 23.19
CA GLU A 148 22.29 -31.14 22.07
C GLU A 148 22.92 -30.00 21.24
N PHE A 149 23.57 -30.39 20.16
CA PHE A 149 23.76 -29.49 19.02
C PHE A 149 22.36 -29.03 18.60
N ALA A 150 22.10 -27.73 18.57
CA ALA A 150 20.96 -27.18 17.86
C ALA A 150 21.10 -27.56 16.38
N GLU A 151 20.51 -28.69 15.99
CA GLU A 151 20.50 -29.15 14.61
C GLU A 151 19.76 -28.10 13.77
N SER A 152 20.45 -27.53 12.78
CA SER A 152 19.93 -26.51 11.86
C SER A 152 18.66 -26.98 11.14
N SER A 153 17.48 -26.81 11.74
CA SER A 153 16.22 -27.27 11.13
C SER A 153 15.75 -26.30 10.05
N VAL A 154 15.75 -26.73 8.78
CA VAL A 154 15.33 -25.89 7.64
C VAL A 154 13.91 -26.24 7.21
N LEU A 155 13.03 -25.24 7.14
CA LEU A 155 11.67 -25.42 6.60
C LEU A 155 11.70 -25.70 5.09
N CYS A 156 10.87 -26.63 4.64
CA CYS A 156 10.73 -26.96 3.24
C CYS A 156 10.07 -25.80 2.47
N PRO A 157 10.70 -25.28 1.40
CA PRO A 157 10.13 -24.15 0.64
C PRO A 157 8.86 -24.52 -0.12
N ILE A 158 8.59 -25.81 -0.33
CA ILE A 158 7.43 -26.29 -1.10
C ILE A 158 6.17 -26.34 -0.24
N CYS A 159 6.23 -27.04 0.90
CA CYS A 159 5.06 -27.23 1.75
C CYS A 159 4.95 -26.21 2.88
N LYS A 160 6.04 -25.48 3.19
CA LYS A 160 6.12 -24.48 4.27
C LYS A 160 5.77 -24.99 5.67
N ALA A 161 5.61 -26.31 5.83
CA ALA A 161 5.15 -26.94 7.07
C ALA A 161 6.10 -28.04 7.56
N GLY A 162 6.70 -28.79 6.64
CA GLY A 162 7.66 -29.84 6.98
C GLY A 162 9.10 -29.32 7.00
N TYR A 163 9.96 -29.98 7.78
CA TYR A 163 11.40 -29.73 7.82
C TYR A 163 12.15 -30.64 6.85
N LEU A 164 13.23 -30.10 6.27
CA LEU A 164 14.16 -30.83 5.43
C LEU A 164 15.06 -31.70 6.31
N ARG A 165 15.17 -32.98 5.95
CA ARG A 165 16.03 -33.95 6.63
C ARG A 165 17.08 -34.46 5.68
N GLU A 166 18.33 -34.40 6.11
CA GLU A 166 19.43 -35.00 5.38
C GLU A 166 19.37 -36.53 5.51
N GLN A 167 19.51 -37.20 4.38
CA GLN A 167 19.60 -38.65 4.30
C GLN A 167 20.89 -39.02 3.57
N ALA A 168 21.70 -39.83 4.23
CA ALA A 168 22.79 -40.57 3.61
C ALA A 168 22.38 -42.04 3.58
N ASN A 169 22.13 -42.57 2.38
CA ASN A 169 21.85 -44.00 2.22
C ASN A 169 23.17 -44.72 1.91
N VAL A 170 23.44 -45.81 2.61
CA VAL A 170 24.61 -46.70 2.40
C VAL A 170 24.70 -47.20 0.95
N SER A 171 23.58 -47.17 0.22
CA SER A 171 23.43 -47.68 -1.15
C SER A 171 23.64 -46.62 -2.24
N THR A 172 23.63 -45.32 -1.91
CA THR A 172 23.76 -44.23 -2.89
C THR A 172 24.87 -43.28 -2.48
N PRO A 173 25.87 -43.02 -3.35
CA PRO A 173 27.07 -42.26 -2.97
C PRO A 173 26.82 -40.77 -2.78
N VAL A 174 25.62 -40.26 -3.07
CA VAL A 174 25.29 -38.84 -3.03
C VAL A 174 24.27 -38.59 -1.91
N PRO A 175 24.64 -37.84 -0.86
CA PRO A 175 23.69 -37.45 0.17
C PRO A 175 22.64 -36.51 -0.41
N TYR A 176 21.43 -36.57 0.13
CA TYR A 176 20.29 -35.78 -0.33
C TYR A 176 19.42 -35.35 0.85
N ILE A 177 18.70 -34.25 0.70
CA ILE A 177 17.71 -33.79 1.68
C ILE A 177 16.30 -34.08 1.17
N VAL A 178 15.40 -34.43 2.09
CA VAL A 178 13.99 -34.70 1.77
C VAL A 178 13.03 -34.06 2.76
N CYS A 179 11.83 -33.75 2.26
CA CYS A 179 10.68 -33.40 3.09
C CYS A 179 9.61 -34.50 3.02
N SER A 180 8.78 -34.59 4.06
CA SER A 180 7.58 -35.43 4.07
C SER A 180 6.58 -35.14 2.95
N CYS A 181 6.61 -33.94 2.35
CA CYS A 181 5.76 -33.60 1.20
C CYS A 181 6.25 -34.19 -0.13
N GLY A 182 7.37 -34.93 -0.13
CA GLY A 182 7.97 -35.53 -1.33
C GLY A 182 8.99 -34.64 -2.05
N PHE A 183 9.31 -33.46 -1.50
CA PHE A 183 10.43 -32.66 -1.99
C PHE A 183 11.75 -33.37 -1.73
N THR A 184 12.62 -33.43 -2.74
CA THR A 184 13.96 -34.02 -2.65
C THR A 184 14.97 -33.13 -3.34
N PHE A 185 16.14 -32.95 -2.73
CA PHE A 185 17.23 -32.16 -3.29
C PHE A 185 18.57 -32.87 -3.09
N CYS A 186 19.40 -32.88 -4.11
CA CYS A 186 20.74 -33.49 -4.08
C CYS A 186 21.77 -32.55 -4.72
N VAL A 187 23.01 -32.65 -4.26
CA VAL A 187 24.15 -31.87 -4.76
C VAL A 187 25.21 -32.80 -5.32
N LYS A 188 25.85 -32.39 -6.43
CA LYS A 188 26.91 -33.18 -7.08
C LYS A 188 28.23 -33.16 -6.28
N TYR A 189 28.48 -32.06 -5.60
CA TYR A 189 29.64 -31.84 -4.76
C TYR A 189 29.13 -31.29 -3.44
N VAL A 190 29.56 -31.92 -2.35
CA VAL A 190 29.22 -31.55 -0.98
C VAL A 190 30.44 -30.85 -0.42
N TYR A 191 30.33 -29.56 -0.15
CA TYR A 191 31.43 -28.78 0.45
C TYR A 191 31.31 -28.75 1.97
N HIS A 192 30.08 -28.74 2.47
CA HIS A 192 29.74 -28.81 3.90
C HIS A 192 28.73 -29.95 4.16
N SER A 193 27.54 -29.68 4.69
CA SER A 193 26.39 -30.59 4.61
C SER A 193 25.50 -30.27 3.40
N VAL A 194 24.69 -31.23 2.94
CA VAL A 194 23.73 -30.99 1.83
C VAL A 194 22.70 -29.93 2.22
N LEU A 195 22.40 -29.85 3.52
CA LEU A 195 21.47 -28.89 4.07
C LEU A 195 22.03 -27.47 4.02
N GLU A 196 23.29 -27.26 4.40
CA GLU A 196 23.98 -25.97 4.30
C GLU A 196 24.17 -25.56 2.83
N ASP A 197 24.61 -26.48 1.97
CA ASP A 197 24.76 -26.23 0.53
C ASP A 197 23.41 -25.85 -0.12
N PHE A 198 22.30 -26.39 0.40
CA PHE A 198 20.95 -26.00 0.00
C PHE A 198 20.58 -24.60 0.48
N GLN A 199 20.83 -24.27 1.76
CA GLN A 199 20.59 -22.94 2.31
C GLN A 199 21.34 -21.87 1.52
N ASP A 200 22.64 -22.09 1.27
CA ASP A 200 23.48 -21.16 0.52
C ASP A 200 22.96 -20.94 -0.89
N LYS A 201 22.48 -21.99 -1.57
CA LYS A 201 21.89 -21.85 -2.90
C LYS A 201 20.60 -21.05 -2.89
N ILE A 202 19.75 -21.25 -1.89
CA ILE A 202 18.50 -20.50 -1.74
C ILE A 202 18.81 -19.03 -1.45
N VAL A 203 19.70 -18.75 -0.49
CA VAL A 203 20.13 -17.39 -0.15
C VAL A 203 20.75 -16.71 -1.36
N ASN A 204 21.66 -17.37 -2.08
CA ASN A 204 22.28 -16.82 -3.28
C ASN A 204 21.24 -16.55 -4.39
N ALA A 205 20.26 -17.42 -4.59
CA ALA A 205 19.19 -17.18 -5.56
C ALA A 205 18.37 -15.94 -5.19
N PHE A 206 18.02 -15.78 -3.91
CA PHE A 206 17.33 -14.57 -3.42
C PHE A 206 18.17 -13.31 -3.60
N MET A 207 19.46 -13.36 -3.25
CA MET A 207 20.37 -12.22 -3.39
C MET A 207 20.51 -11.83 -4.87
N THR A 208 20.76 -12.77 -5.77
CA THR A 208 20.87 -12.49 -7.22
C THR A 208 19.60 -11.82 -7.77
N HIS A 209 18.41 -12.33 -7.42
CA HIS A 209 17.16 -11.69 -7.84
C HIS A 209 16.95 -10.31 -7.22
N ARG A 210 17.46 -10.05 -6.01
CA ARG A 210 17.41 -8.73 -5.37
C ARG A 210 18.34 -7.71 -6.02
N TYR A 211 19.47 -8.13 -6.59
CA TYR A 211 20.39 -7.24 -7.32
C TYR A 211 20.01 -7.02 -8.78
N GLU A 212 19.27 -7.95 -9.41
CA GLU A 212 18.80 -7.81 -10.79
C GLU A 212 17.46 -7.06 -10.92
N ILE A 213 16.72 -6.88 -9.82
CA ILE A 213 15.53 -6.04 -9.76
C ILE A 213 15.93 -4.75 -9.02
N PRO A 214 15.98 -3.58 -9.66
CA PRO A 214 16.22 -2.34 -8.94
C PRO A 214 15.04 -2.06 -8.00
N CYS A 215 15.20 -2.40 -6.72
CA CYS A 215 14.39 -1.85 -5.65
C CYS A 215 14.68 -0.34 -5.56
N PHE A 216 13.74 0.48 -6.03
CA PHE A 216 13.82 1.95 -6.00
C PHE A 216 14.07 2.53 -4.59
N CYS A 217 13.84 1.75 -3.52
CA CYS A 217 14.10 2.18 -2.14
C CYS A 217 15.58 2.48 -1.84
N CYS A 218 16.54 1.89 -2.57
CA CYS A 218 17.97 2.17 -2.33
C CYS A 218 18.51 3.40 -3.09
N VAL A 219 17.79 3.97 -4.05
CA VAL A 219 18.29 5.10 -4.86
C VAL A 219 18.08 6.46 -4.16
N MET A 220 17.29 6.53 -3.08
CA MET A 220 17.01 7.77 -2.36
C MET A 220 17.92 8.02 -1.14
N SER A 221 18.87 7.13 -0.83
CA SER A 221 19.78 7.30 0.32
C SER A 221 21.22 7.67 -0.07
N GLN A 222 21.41 8.25 -1.25
CA GLN A 222 22.64 8.93 -1.65
C GLN A 222 22.28 10.18 -2.47
N ASN A 223 21.78 11.21 -1.80
CA ASN A 223 21.92 12.61 -2.19
C ASN A 223 21.73 13.50 -0.95
#